data_AF-A0A6I1VZ54-F1
#
_entry.id   AF-A0A6I1VZ54-F1
#
_cell.length_a   1.000
_cell.length_b   1.000
_cell.length_c   1.000
_cell.angle_alpha   90.00
_cell.angle_beta   90.00
_cell.angle_gamma   90.00
#
_symmetry.space_group_name_H-M   'P 1'
#
loop_
_entity.id
_entity.type
_entity.pdbx_description
1 polymer ?
#
loop_
_entity_poly.entity_id
_entity_poly.type
_entity_poly.pdbx_seq_one_letter_code
_entity_poly.pdbx_strand_id
1 'polypeptide(L)'
;IGAATPVPAPQIGAEWIDINGLRHPCRPALGLLTQPISFAGCPVVAAPMWPDNTGGLPLGVQIIAAPWREDLALRAAAVLEDSGYATVKAHYAGQL
;
A
#
# COMPACT_ATOMS: atom_id res chain seq x y z
N ILE A 1 -10.70 -5.58 -2.16
CA ILE A 1 -9.46 -4.78 -2.26
C ILE A 1 -9.39 -3.82 -1.08
N GLY A 2 -8.20 -3.37 -0.68
CA GLY A 2 -8.02 -2.36 0.38
C GLY A 2 -6.71 -1.59 0.19
N ALA A 3 -6.50 -0.49 0.93
CA ALA A 3 -5.20 0.19 0.94
C ALA A 3 -4.17 -0.59 1.79
N ALA A 4 -2.91 -0.63 1.39
CA ALA A 4 -1.84 -1.34 2.11
C ALA A 4 -1.35 -0.59 3.35
N THR A 5 -1.33 0.74 3.28
CA THR A 5 -0.95 1.62 4.37
C THR A 5 -1.96 2.77 4.46
N PRO A 6 -2.16 3.38 5.64
CA PRO A 6 -3.07 4.51 5.79
C PRO A 6 -2.51 5.81 5.17
N VAL A 7 -1.19 5.89 5.00
CA VAL A 7 -0.46 7.05 4.48
C VAL A 7 0.69 6.60 3.57
N PRO A 8 1.21 7.46 2.67
CA PRO A 8 2.47 7.25 1.98
C PRO A 8 3.65 7.13 2.96
N ALA A 9 4.86 6.89 2.44
CA ALA A 9 6.04 6.78 3.28
C ALA A 9 6.20 8.00 4.21
N PRO A 10 6.18 7.82 5.54
CA PRO A 10 6.40 8.91 6.47
C PRO A 10 7.88 9.32 6.45
N GLN A 11 8.16 10.53 6.93
CA GLN A 11 9.54 10.97 7.12
C GLN A 11 10.28 10.08 8.11
N ILE A 12 11.59 9.90 7.89
CA ILE A 12 12.45 9.17 8.82
C ILE A 12 12.40 9.85 10.19
N GLY A 13 12.17 9.06 11.24
CA GLY A 13 12.06 9.56 12.61
C GLY A 13 10.68 10.09 13.00
N ALA A 14 9.68 10.04 12.10
CA ALA A 14 8.32 10.41 12.46
C ALA A 14 7.78 9.53 13.59
N GLU A 15 7.47 10.14 14.74
CA GLU A 15 6.84 9.47 15.87
C GLU A 15 5.32 9.37 15.73
N TRP A 16 4.74 10.31 14.98
CA TRP A 16 3.30 10.48 14.81
C TRP A 16 2.94 10.67 13.34
N ILE A 17 1.79 10.14 12.95
CA ILE A 17 1.16 10.41 11.66
C ILE A 17 -0.28 10.88 11.89
N ASP A 18 -0.79 11.65 10.94
CA ASP A 18 -2.20 12.02 10.88
C ASP A 18 -2.94 11.05 9.95
N ILE A 19 -4.06 10.52 10.42
CA ILE A 19 -4.99 9.71 9.62
C ILE A 19 -6.38 10.32 9.81
N ASN A 20 -6.90 10.97 8.76
CA ASN A 20 -8.21 11.63 8.78
C ASN A 20 -8.39 12.64 9.93
N GLY A 21 -7.36 13.45 10.23
CA GLY A 21 -7.37 14.44 11.31
C GLY A 21 -7.14 13.87 12.71
N LEU A 22 -6.86 12.56 12.82
CA LEU A 22 -6.55 11.90 14.08
C LEU A 22 -5.08 11.55 14.14
N ARG A 23 -4.47 11.82 15.29
CA ARG A 23 -3.05 11.59 15.53
C ARG A 23 -2.83 10.15 16.02
N HIS A 24 -2.03 9.39 15.28
CA HIS A 24 -1.68 7.99 15.60
C HIS A 24 -0.17 7.80 15.77
N PRO A 25 0.30 6.93 16.69
CA PRO A 25 1.71 6.60 16.77
C PRO A 25 2.16 5.94 15.45
N CYS A 26 3.18 6.49 14.82
CA CYS A 26 3.57 6.16 13.44
C CYS A 26 3.79 4.66 13.24
N ARG A 27 4.68 4.05 14.03
CA ARG A 27 5.11 2.65 13.86
C ARG A 27 3.96 1.64 13.88
N PRO A 28 3.09 1.59 14.91
CA PRO A 28 1.97 0.65 14.91
C PRO A 28 0.90 1.02 13.87
N ALA A 29 0.74 2.31 13.54
CA ALA A 29 -0.29 2.76 12.63
C ALA A 29 -0.07 2.30 11.17
N LEU A 30 1.19 2.13 10.75
CA LEU A 30 1.51 1.65 9.40
C LEU A 30 0.92 0.26 9.09
N GLY A 31 0.74 -0.59 10.11
CA GLY A 31 0.18 -1.94 9.97
C GLY A 31 -1.34 -2.05 10.11
N LEU A 32 -2.06 -0.95 10.42
CA LEU A 32 -3.49 -1.00 10.76
C LEU A 32 -4.35 -1.70 9.70
N LEU A 33 -4.01 -1.53 8.43
CA LEU A 33 -4.79 -2.05 7.30
C LEU A 33 -4.36 -3.46 6.86
N THR A 34 -3.23 -3.96 7.35
CA THR A 34 -2.68 -5.27 6.98
C THR A 34 -2.82 -6.30 8.10
N GLN A 35 -2.75 -5.85 9.36
CA GLN A 35 -2.80 -6.72 10.55
C GLN A 35 -3.99 -7.71 10.55
N PRO A 36 -5.25 -7.30 10.31
CA PRO A 36 -6.38 -8.24 10.31
C PRO A 36 -6.29 -9.29 9.20
N ILE A 37 -5.70 -8.93 8.06
CA ILE A 37 -5.61 -9.80 6.88
C ILE A 37 -4.53 -10.85 7.09
N SER A 38 -3.36 -10.44 7.60
CA SER A 38 -2.29 -11.36 7.98
C SER A 38 -2.73 -12.32 9.09
N PHE A 39 -3.52 -11.83 10.05
CA PHE A 39 -4.10 -12.67 11.10
C PHE A 39 -5.03 -13.76 10.53
N ALA A 40 -5.83 -13.43 9.51
CA ALA A 40 -6.69 -14.40 8.83
C ALA A 40 -5.93 -15.41 7.94
N GLY A 41 -4.64 -15.18 7.66
CA GLY A 41 -3.82 -16.04 6.80
C GLY A 41 -4.20 -15.96 5.31
N CYS A 42 -4.89 -14.89 4.90
CA CYS A 42 -5.28 -14.70 3.50
C CYS A 42 -4.07 -14.32 2.64
N PRO A 43 -3.95 -14.84 1.40
CA PRO A 43 -2.94 -14.39 0.44
C PRO A 43 -3.22 -12.95 -0.01
N VAL A 44 -2.15 -12.16 -0.12
CA VAL A 44 -2.21 -10.74 -0.51
C VAL A 44 -1.13 -10.41 -1.54
N VAL A 45 -1.51 -9.67 -2.59
CA VAL A 45 -0.57 -8.95 -3.46
C VAL A 45 -0.71 -7.45 -3.22
N ALA A 46 0.41 -6.76 -3.03
CA ALA A 46 0.44 -5.30 -2.93
C ALA A 46 0.81 -4.69 -4.29
N ALA A 47 -0.19 -4.17 -5.00
CA ALA A 47 0.00 -3.50 -6.28
C ALA A 47 0.32 -2.01 -6.07
N PRO A 48 1.41 -1.46 -6.65
CA PRO A 48 1.78 -0.06 -6.48
C PRO A 48 0.78 0.87 -7.20
N MET A 49 0.41 1.98 -6.58
CA MET A 49 -0.44 3.02 -7.15
C MET A 49 0.21 4.39 -6.91
N TRP A 50 -0.15 5.37 -7.75
CA TRP A 50 0.40 6.72 -7.69
C TRP A 50 -0.71 7.79 -7.63
N PRO A 51 -1.50 7.81 -6.54
CA PRO A 51 -2.54 8.81 -6.40
C PRO A 51 -1.95 10.21 -6.22
N ASP A 52 -2.73 11.21 -6.62
CA ASP A 52 -2.40 12.62 -6.41
C ASP A 52 -2.32 12.95 -4.91
N ASN A 53 -1.72 14.09 -4.57
CA ASN A 53 -1.59 14.59 -3.19
C ASN A 53 -0.75 13.71 -2.25
N THR A 54 0.13 12.87 -2.79
CA THR A 54 1.09 12.03 -2.03
C THR A 54 2.52 12.56 -2.05
N GLY A 55 2.74 13.76 -2.60
CA GLY A 55 4.09 14.30 -2.82
C GLY A 55 4.89 13.47 -3.83
N GLY A 56 4.22 12.74 -4.72
CA GLY A 56 4.85 11.85 -5.70
C GLY A 56 5.29 10.50 -5.12
N LEU A 57 4.95 10.19 -3.87
CA LEU A 57 5.24 8.90 -3.25
C LEU A 57 4.16 7.86 -3.58
N PRO A 58 4.53 6.58 -3.75
CA PRO A 58 3.57 5.53 -4.05
C PRO A 58 2.72 5.15 -2.82
N LEU A 59 1.56 4.57 -3.09
CA LEU A 59 0.72 3.84 -2.13
C LEU A 59 0.44 2.43 -2.65
N GLY A 60 0.41 1.44 -1.77
CA GLY A 60 0.02 0.08 -2.16
C GLY A 60 -1.50 -0.14 -2.10
N VAL A 61 -2.05 -0.87 -3.06
CA VAL A 61 -3.38 -1.49 -2.98
C VAL A 61 -3.22 -2.99 -2.72
N GLN A 62 -3.88 -3.47 -1.66
CA GLN A 62 -3.98 -4.88 -1.31
C GLN A 62 -5.06 -5.57 -2.16
N ILE A 63 -4.64 -6.58 -2.91
CA ILE A 63 -5.50 -7.56 -3.56
C ILE A 63 -5.50 -8.80 -2.69
N ILE A 64 -6.64 -9.05 -2.05
CA ILE A 64 -6.79 -10.08 -1.03
C ILE A 64 -7.66 -11.18 -1.62
N ALA A 65 -7.17 -12.41 -1.62
CA ALA A 65 -7.93 -13.57 -2.07
C ALA A 65 -8.26 -14.51 -0.88
N ALA A 66 -9.12 -15.48 -1.12
CA ALA A 66 -9.40 -16.54 -0.15
C ALA A 66 -8.13 -17.37 0.12
N PRO A 67 -8.04 -18.09 1.26
CA PRO A 67 -6.92 -18.98 1.54
C PRO A 67 -6.62 -19.92 0.37
N TRP A 68 -5.32 -20.11 0.07
CA TRP A 68 -4.80 -20.96 -1.02
C TRP A 68 -5.11 -20.52 -2.44
N ARG A 69 -5.55 -19.26 -2.62
CA ARG A 69 -5.91 -18.67 -3.91
C ARG A 69 -4.98 -17.54 -4.33
N GLU A 70 -3.67 -17.74 -4.17
CA GLU A 70 -2.62 -16.85 -4.69
C GLU A 70 -2.78 -16.62 -6.20
N ASP A 71 -3.27 -17.64 -6.92
CA ASP A 71 -3.59 -17.56 -8.35
C ASP A 71 -4.56 -16.40 -8.65
N LEU A 72 -5.58 -16.19 -7.82
CA LEU A 72 -6.54 -15.10 -8.02
C LEU A 72 -5.93 -13.74 -7.71
N ALA A 73 -5.15 -13.64 -6.62
CA ALA A 73 -4.51 -12.39 -6.23
C ALA A 73 -3.50 -11.94 -7.30
N LEU A 74 -2.67 -12.86 -7.81
CA LEU A 74 -1.70 -12.60 -8.86
C LEU A 74 -2.37 -12.27 -10.20
N ARG A 75 -3.42 -13.00 -10.59
CA ARG A 75 -4.17 -12.70 -11.83
C ARG A 75 -4.79 -11.32 -11.80
N ALA A 76 -5.39 -10.91 -10.68
CA ALA A 76 -5.95 -9.58 -10.55
C ALA A 76 -4.85 -8.50 -10.53
N ALA A 77 -3.68 -8.78 -9.95
CA ALA A 77 -2.52 -7.88 -10.01
C ALA A 77 -2.03 -7.67 -11.44
N ALA A 78 -1.91 -8.76 -12.21
CA ALA A 78 -1.49 -8.71 -13.62
C ALA A 78 -2.46 -7.85 -14.46
N VAL A 79 -3.77 -7.95 -14.22
CA VAL A 79 -4.75 -7.07 -14.90
C VAL A 79 -4.49 -5.58 -14.57
N LEU A 80 -4.15 -5.26 -13.31
CA LEU A 80 -3.82 -3.87 -12.94
C LEU A 80 -2.50 -3.39 -13.54
N GLU A 81 -1.51 -4.27 -13.67
CA GLU A 81 -0.25 -3.98 -14.34
C GLU A 81 -0.47 -3.72 -15.84
N ASP A 82 -1.16 -4.63 -16.54
CA ASP A 82 -1.46 -4.53 -17.98
C ASP A 82 -2.28 -3.29 -18.33
N SER A 83 -3.18 -2.87 -17.42
CA SER A 83 -3.97 -1.64 -17.56
C SER A 83 -3.18 -0.35 -17.30
N GLY A 84 -1.94 -0.44 -16.83
CA GLY A 84 -1.08 0.70 -16.51
C GLY A 84 -1.38 1.38 -15.18
N TYR A 85 -2.28 0.85 -14.34
CA TYR A 85 -2.52 1.38 -12.99
C TYR A 85 -1.40 0.96 -12.02
N ALA A 86 -0.98 -0.31 -12.10
CA ALA A 86 0.05 -0.87 -11.23
C ALA A 86 1.43 -0.88 -11.89
N THR A 87 2.04 0.30 -12.00
CA THR A 87 3.36 0.47 -12.65
C THR A 87 4.42 1.00 -11.69
N VAL A 88 5.68 0.73 -11.98
CA VAL A 88 6.80 1.43 -11.32
C VAL A 88 7.02 2.77 -12.01
N LYS A 89 7.03 3.88 -11.25
CA LYS A 89 7.60 5.14 -11.73
C LYS A 89 9.09 5.18 -11.40
N ALA A 90 9.91 5.48 -12.39
CA ALA A 90 11.33 5.73 -12.16
C ALA A 90 11.48 6.93 -11.22
N HIS A 91 12.26 6.77 -10.16
CA HIS A 91 12.57 7.87 -9.25
C HIS A 91 13.51 8.85 -9.96
N TYR A 92 13.08 10.08 -10.21
CA TYR A 92 14.02 11.16 -10.56
C TYR A 92 14.83 11.50 -9.30
N ALA A 93 16.08 11.04 -9.26
CA ALA A 93 17.06 11.48 -8.28
C ALA A 93 17.44 12.94 -8.59
N GLY A 94 16.63 13.89 -8.16
CA GLY A 94 16.86 15.31 -8.37
C GLY A 94 16.15 16.13 -7.32
N GLN A 95 16.85 16.37 -6.20
CA GLN A 95 16.64 17.37 -5.13
C GLN A 95 16.74 16.71 -3.74
N LEU A 96 17.99 16.52 -3.31
CA LEU A 96 18.39 16.78 -1.92
C LEU A 96 18.86 18.23 -1.84
#